data_AF-A0A956UJY3-F1
#
_entry.id   AF-A0A956UJY3-F1
#
_cell.length_a   1.000
_cell.length_b   1.000
_cell.length_c   1.000
_cell.angle_alpha   90.00
_cell.angle_beta   90.00
_cell.angle_gamma   90.00
#
_symmetry.space_group_name_H-M   'P 1'
#
loop_
_entity.id
_entity.type
_entity.pdbx_description
1 polymer ?
#
loop_
_entity_poly.entity_id
_entity_poly.type
_entity_poly.pdbx_seq_one_letter_code
_entity_poly.pdbx_strand_id
1 'polypeptide(L)'
;MAVAALRRFPPTADAVEATVARLCAECAPWLTGLLKAIVRGQAETSSLFGLPLGADRALVFPGQCTLCRSLPSTGTAGFECRPLVNSFEGWRRVDLCPACDAWLTSIARDGRSARGNASRLIDGPYGEWPHPNLRFLHVATNVRDEGIATAIRDACAAMGVEVGSPAEVAPGAILFVEVGPGIDQHGMSPGPFAASVAVAPLNGRAQLVEALATGATDWLTAPVTPQQVTAALTRVPARWQHPVEYDPFTALPTIRDLPRERPVLFVEPARGTDLFELVWLLRRHSRGYDDLVSCGASQIAFLPRVRAENVGYIVTRLGMLLDGRCRITERPSYAGYRLDAAG
;
A
#
# COMPACT_ATOMS: atom_id res chain seq x y z
N MET A 1 2.69 -5.58 32.39
CA MET A 1 3.41 -4.33 32.74
C MET A 1 4.09 -3.78 31.50
N ALA A 2 4.04 -2.47 31.26
CA ALA A 2 4.73 -1.84 30.13
C ALA A 2 6.22 -1.64 30.45
N VAL A 3 7.10 -1.95 29.51
CA VAL A 3 8.56 -1.80 29.64
C VAL A 3 9.11 -0.67 28.76
N ALA A 4 8.33 -0.19 27.80
CA ALA A 4 8.70 0.90 26.90
C ALA A 4 7.49 1.72 26.45
N ALA A 5 7.73 2.95 26.00
CA ALA A 5 6.74 3.83 25.40
C ALA A 5 7.19 4.28 24.01
N LEU A 6 6.35 4.07 23.01
CA LEU A 6 6.54 4.64 21.67
C LEU A 6 6.03 6.08 21.66
N ARG A 7 6.90 7.01 21.31
CA ARG A 7 6.65 8.45 21.22
C ARG A 7 6.65 8.89 19.76
N ARG A 8 5.71 9.77 19.41
CA ARG A 8 5.58 10.40 18.10
C ARG A 8 5.77 11.90 18.24
N PHE A 9 6.61 12.45 17.37
CA PHE A 9 6.92 13.87 17.22
C PHE A 9 6.35 14.33 15.88
N PRO A 10 5.22 15.05 15.86
CA PRO A 10 4.60 15.45 14.61
C PRO A 10 5.52 16.40 13.81
N PRO A 11 5.33 16.52 12.49
CA PRO A 11 6.22 17.30 11.62
C PRO A 11 6.19 18.82 11.87
N THR A 12 5.21 19.34 12.60
CA THR A 12 5.06 20.77 12.87
C THR A 12 5.74 21.18 14.18
N ALA A 13 6.45 22.32 14.15
CA ALA A 13 7.29 22.80 15.26
C ALA A 13 6.52 23.02 16.59
N ASP A 14 5.23 23.34 16.49
CA ASP A 14 4.37 23.60 17.66
C ASP A 14 3.64 22.34 18.18
N ALA A 15 3.87 21.18 17.56
CA ALA A 15 3.14 19.98 17.92
C ALA A 15 3.73 19.28 19.15
N VAL A 16 2.83 18.95 20.08
CA VAL A 16 3.19 18.27 21.33
C VAL A 16 3.55 16.81 21.07
N GLU A 17 4.62 16.33 21.72
CA GLU A 17 4.98 14.92 21.77
C GLU A 17 3.79 14.07 22.25
N ALA A 18 3.45 13.03 21.48
CA ALA A 18 2.36 12.11 21.83
C ALA A 18 2.91 10.73 22.20
N THR A 19 2.36 10.12 23.26
CA THR A 19 2.54 8.67 23.48
C THR A 19 1.61 7.90 22.57
N VAL A 20 2.17 7.15 21.62
CA VAL A 20 1.40 6.35 20.68
C VAL A 20 0.97 5.01 21.29
N ALA A 21 1.88 4.37 22.01
CA ALA A 21 1.64 3.07 22.63
C ALA A 21 2.56 2.83 23.83
N ARG A 22 2.08 2.03 24.79
CA ARG A 22 2.87 1.46 25.88
C ARG A 22 3.10 -0.03 25.60
N LEU A 23 4.35 -0.44 25.43
CA LEU A 23 4.71 -1.78 24.96
C LEU A 23 5.06 -2.67 26.15
N CYS A 24 4.55 -3.91 26.14
CA CYS A 24 4.91 -4.93 27.13
C CYS A 24 6.29 -5.54 26.85
N ALA A 25 6.76 -6.39 27.76
CA ALA A 25 8.06 -7.08 27.68
C ALA A 25 8.25 -7.94 26.41
N GLU A 26 7.18 -8.36 25.75
CA GLU A 26 7.24 -9.12 24.49
C GLU A 26 7.15 -8.21 23.26
N CYS A 27 6.25 -7.22 23.29
CA CYS A 27 6.05 -6.32 22.15
C CYS A 27 7.25 -5.40 21.91
N ALA A 28 7.90 -4.93 22.97
CA ALA A 28 8.99 -3.96 22.85
C ALA A 28 10.23 -4.57 22.14
N PRO A 29 10.76 -5.74 22.54
CA PRO A 29 11.91 -6.35 21.85
C PRO A 29 11.58 -6.76 20.41
N TRP A 30 10.37 -7.28 20.17
CA TRP A 30 9.93 -7.65 18.82
C TRP A 30 9.88 -6.44 17.88
N LEU A 31 9.24 -5.35 18.33
CA LEU A 31 9.10 -4.14 17.52
C LEU A 31 10.49 -3.52 17.27
N THR A 32 11.36 -3.51 18.29
CA THR A 32 12.78 -3.12 18.17
C THR A 32 13.55 -3.93 17.14
N GLY A 33 13.44 -5.26 17.20
CA GLY A 33 14.06 -6.16 16.22
C GLY A 33 13.56 -5.90 14.80
N LEU A 34 12.25 -5.68 14.65
CA LEU A 34 11.62 -5.41 13.37
C LEU A 34 12.16 -4.13 12.69
N LEU A 35 12.15 -2.96 13.36
CA LEU A 35 12.70 -1.77 12.67
C LEU A 35 14.21 -1.87 12.48
N LYS A 36 14.96 -2.51 13.38
CA LYS A 36 16.40 -2.73 13.15
C LYS A 36 16.63 -3.53 11.87
N ALA A 37 15.82 -4.57 11.62
CA ALA A 37 15.88 -5.34 10.39
C ALA A 37 15.52 -4.48 9.16
N ILE A 38 14.43 -3.71 9.21
CA ILE A 38 13.99 -2.85 8.10
C ILE A 38 15.04 -1.77 7.78
N VAL A 39 15.52 -1.06 8.79
CA VAL A 39 16.50 0.03 8.61
C VAL A 39 17.80 -0.49 8.00
N ARG A 40 18.17 -1.75 8.29
CA ARG A 40 19.36 -2.42 7.75
C ARG A 40 19.12 -3.12 6.40
N GLY A 41 17.91 -3.08 5.85
CA GLY A 41 17.56 -3.84 4.63
C GLY A 41 17.48 -5.36 4.84
N GLN A 42 17.48 -5.84 6.08
CA GLN A 42 17.49 -7.27 6.42
C GLN A 42 16.08 -7.83 6.71
N ALA A 43 15.02 -7.11 6.31
CA ALA A 43 13.64 -7.45 6.66
C ALA A 43 13.00 -8.52 5.76
N GLU A 44 13.77 -9.09 4.82
CA GLU A 44 13.35 -10.12 3.86
C GLU A 44 12.67 -11.35 4.50
N THR A 45 12.88 -11.56 5.81
CA THR A 45 12.38 -12.74 6.54
C THR A 45 11.12 -12.49 7.38
N SER A 46 10.59 -11.26 7.41
CA SER A 46 9.40 -10.95 8.22
C SER A 46 8.12 -11.01 7.39
N SER A 47 7.33 -12.07 7.58
CA SER A 47 6.01 -12.32 6.99
C SER A 47 4.94 -11.34 7.51
N LEU A 48 5.17 -10.03 7.37
CA LEU A 48 4.35 -8.97 7.94
C LEU A 48 3.52 -8.22 6.89
N PHE A 49 2.21 -8.24 7.10
CA PHE A 49 1.28 -7.10 6.98
C PHE A 49 1.80 -5.77 6.42
N GLY A 50 1.98 -5.61 5.10
CA GLY A 50 2.16 -4.29 4.48
C GLY A 50 3.45 -3.58 4.88
N LEU A 51 4.52 -4.36 5.12
CA LEU A 51 5.85 -3.87 5.44
C LEU A 51 6.33 -2.83 4.40
N PRO A 52 6.71 -1.62 4.83
CA PRO A 52 7.36 -0.67 3.95
C PRO A 52 8.76 -1.18 3.57
N LEU A 53 8.88 -1.75 2.38
CA LEU A 53 10.18 -2.11 1.81
C LEU A 53 10.85 -0.85 1.24
N GLY A 54 12.07 -0.59 1.70
CA GLY A 54 13.02 0.27 1.01
C GLY A 54 14.03 -0.62 0.31
N ALA A 55 14.32 -0.35 -0.97
CA ALA A 55 15.44 -0.98 -1.67
C ALA A 55 16.76 -0.78 -0.90
N ASP A 56 17.72 -1.68 -1.09
CA ASP A 56 19.02 -1.91 -0.40
C ASP A 56 19.98 -0.72 -0.18
N ARG A 57 19.48 0.50 -0.04
CA ARG A 57 20.28 1.72 0.15
C ARG A 57 20.50 1.99 1.64
N ALA A 58 21.78 1.97 2.03
CA ALA A 58 22.26 2.19 3.39
C ALA A 58 22.27 3.67 3.85
N LEU A 59 21.93 4.63 2.98
CA LEU A 59 21.98 6.07 3.29
C LEU A 59 20.57 6.68 3.37
N VAL A 60 20.31 7.43 4.46
CA VAL A 60 19.08 8.19 4.69
C VAL A 60 19.46 9.67 4.77
N PHE A 61 18.89 10.49 3.91
CA PHE A 61 19.10 11.94 3.95
C PHE A 61 18.07 12.64 4.85
N PRO A 62 18.39 13.81 5.41
CA PRO A 62 17.41 14.62 6.15
C PRO A 62 16.12 14.82 5.34
N GLY A 63 14.97 14.64 5.98
CA GLY A 63 13.65 14.74 5.34
C GLY A 63 13.18 13.47 4.61
N GLN A 64 14.00 12.43 4.49
CA GLN A 64 13.58 11.14 3.95
C GLN A 64 12.92 10.25 5.00
N CYS A 65 12.02 9.39 4.56
CA CYS A 65 11.49 8.33 5.41
C CYS A 65 12.57 7.28 5.73
N THR A 66 12.72 6.98 7.01
CA THR A 66 13.68 6.01 7.54
C THR A 66 13.30 4.56 7.25
N LEU A 67 12.05 4.28 6.85
CA LEU A 67 11.62 2.92 6.50
C LEU A 67 11.56 2.73 4.99
N CYS A 68 10.78 3.55 4.30
CA CYS A 68 10.56 3.37 2.87
C CYS A 68 11.36 4.30 1.96
N ARG A 69 12.21 5.16 2.52
CA ARG A 69 13.09 6.10 1.80
C ARG A 69 12.40 7.18 0.95
N SER A 70 11.06 7.22 0.93
CA SER A 70 10.31 8.28 0.24
C SER A 70 10.67 9.67 0.79
N LEU A 71 10.65 10.69 -0.08
CA LEU A 71 10.73 12.12 0.28
C LEU A 71 9.31 12.71 0.36
N PRO A 72 8.63 12.69 1.52
CA PRO A 72 7.30 13.26 1.64
C PRO A 72 7.32 14.78 1.52
N SER A 73 6.46 15.34 0.68
CA SER A 73 6.30 16.80 0.52
C SER A 73 5.76 17.50 1.76
N THR A 74 5.07 16.76 2.64
CA THR A 74 4.49 17.27 3.89
C THR A 74 5.41 17.15 5.10
N GLY A 75 6.66 16.73 4.89
CA GLY A 75 7.61 16.43 5.96
C GLY A 75 7.40 15.04 6.59
N THR A 76 8.22 14.75 7.59
CA THR A 76 8.27 13.46 8.29
C THR A 76 7.93 13.60 9.77
N ALA A 77 7.22 12.61 10.32
CA ALA A 77 6.98 12.50 11.75
C ALA A 77 8.14 11.74 12.40
N GLY A 78 8.70 12.26 13.50
CA GLY A 78 9.72 11.58 14.27
C GLY A 78 9.12 10.51 15.19
N PHE A 79 9.81 9.39 15.37
CA PHE A 79 9.40 8.30 16.26
C PHE A 79 10.56 7.82 17.11
N GLU A 80 10.32 7.64 18.41
CA GLU A 80 11.30 7.14 19.37
C GLU A 80 10.65 6.11 20.29
N CYS A 81 11.35 5.04 20.66
CA CYS A 81 10.89 4.09 21.67
C CYS A 81 11.75 4.31 22.90
N ARG A 82 11.14 4.85 23.95
CA ARG A 82 11.80 5.16 25.22
C ARG A 82 11.59 4.02 26.21
N PRO A 83 12.66 3.55 26.89
CA PRO A 83 12.48 2.57 27.96
C PRO A 83 11.72 3.19 29.13
N LEU A 84 10.83 2.41 29.74
CA LEU A 84 10.16 2.74 31.00
C LEU A 84 10.79 2.00 32.19
N VAL A 85 11.64 1.02 31.90
CA VAL A 85 12.38 0.21 32.88
C VAL A 85 13.82 0.03 32.40
N ASN A 86 14.76 -0.13 33.32
CA ASN A 86 16.20 -0.22 33.01
C ASN A 86 16.60 -1.48 32.22
N SER A 87 15.76 -2.51 32.20
CA SER A 87 16.03 -3.78 31.52
C SER A 87 15.75 -3.76 30.00
N PHE A 88 15.27 -2.63 29.46
CA PHE A 88 14.98 -2.49 28.04
C PHE A 88 15.82 -1.38 27.41
N GLU A 89 16.42 -1.65 26.26
CA GLU A 89 17.08 -0.63 25.44
C GLU A 89 16.09 -0.13 24.37
N GLY A 90 15.80 1.17 24.40
CA GLY A 90 15.01 1.83 23.38
C GLY A 90 15.69 1.91 22.02
N TRP A 91 15.12 2.69 21.10
CA TRP A 91 15.81 3.08 19.87
C TRP A 91 15.83 4.59 19.71
N ARG A 92 16.78 5.06 18.92
CA ARG A 92 16.89 6.47 18.56
C ARG A 92 15.78 6.87 17.59
N ARG A 93 15.61 8.18 17.45
CA ARG A 93 14.60 8.78 16.57
C ARG A 93 14.73 8.27 15.14
N VAL A 94 13.60 7.84 14.56
CA VAL A 94 13.44 7.56 13.13
C VAL A 94 12.40 8.53 12.57
N ASP A 95 12.63 9.05 11.37
CA ASP A 95 11.70 9.99 10.72
C ASP A 95 10.88 9.25 9.66
N LEU A 96 9.56 9.34 9.72
CA LEU A 96 8.63 8.53 8.92
C LEU A 96 7.75 9.40 8.03
N CYS A 97 7.54 8.97 6.78
CA CYS A 97 6.48 9.55 5.95
C CYS A 97 5.10 9.16 6.49
N PRO A 98 4.02 9.83 6.06
CA PRO A 98 2.66 9.57 6.56
C PRO A 98 2.24 8.10 6.50
N ALA A 99 2.65 7.37 5.45
CA ALA A 99 2.35 5.95 5.30
C ALA A 99 3.06 5.08 6.34
N CYS A 100 4.36 5.31 6.53
CA CYS A 100 5.18 4.56 7.49
C CYS A 100 4.84 4.91 8.94
N ASP A 101 4.44 6.15 9.20
CA ASP A 101 3.86 6.61 10.47
C ASP A 101 2.58 5.82 10.80
N ALA A 102 1.60 5.82 9.89
CA ALA A 102 0.35 5.09 10.07
C ALA A 102 0.58 3.59 10.31
N TRP A 103 1.50 3.00 9.55
CA TRP A 103 1.89 1.60 9.70
C TRP A 103 2.53 1.30 11.07
N LEU A 104 3.55 2.08 11.48
CA LEU A 104 4.24 1.84 12.75
C LEU A 104 3.28 2.07 13.93
N THR A 105 2.45 3.10 13.86
CA THR A 105 1.42 3.40 14.86
C THR A 105 0.43 2.25 15.00
N SER A 106 -0.06 1.70 13.89
CA SER A 106 -0.97 0.55 13.88
C SER A 106 -0.34 -0.67 14.57
N ILE A 107 0.90 -1.02 14.18
CA ILE A 107 1.61 -2.18 14.75
C ILE A 107 1.93 -2.00 16.23
N ALA A 108 2.27 -0.78 16.65
CA ALA A 108 2.59 -0.49 18.04
C ALA A 108 1.35 -0.57 18.94
N ARG A 109 0.17 -0.20 18.43
CA ARG A 109 -1.11 -0.29 19.15
C ARG A 109 -1.63 -1.73 19.23
N ASP A 110 -1.53 -2.51 18.17
CA ASP A 110 -1.89 -3.93 18.19
C ASP A 110 -1.06 -4.76 17.20
N GLY A 111 0.10 -5.22 17.67
CA GLY A 111 1.00 -6.05 16.88
C GLY A 111 0.39 -7.40 16.47
N ARG A 112 -0.66 -7.89 17.16
CA ARG A 112 -1.34 -9.14 16.80
C ARG A 112 -2.06 -9.03 15.47
N SER A 113 -2.63 -7.86 15.15
CA SER A 113 -3.29 -7.63 13.86
C SER A 113 -2.33 -7.68 12.66
N ALA A 114 -1.03 -7.48 12.91
CA ALA A 114 0.04 -7.62 11.91
C ALA A 114 0.75 -8.99 11.97
N ARG A 115 0.63 -9.71 13.11
CA ARG A 115 1.16 -11.06 13.34
C ARG A 115 0.04 -12.09 13.13
N GLY A 116 -0.08 -12.67 11.94
CA GLY A 116 -1.15 -13.63 11.66
C GLY A 116 -0.88 -14.53 10.46
N ASN A 117 -1.74 -15.52 10.25
CA ASN A 117 -1.66 -16.45 9.14
C ASN A 117 -1.96 -15.71 7.82
N ALA A 118 -1.02 -15.80 6.88
CA ALA A 118 -1.15 -15.13 5.58
C ALA A 118 -2.05 -15.84 4.58
N SER A 119 -2.51 -17.06 4.89
CA SER A 119 -3.35 -17.88 4.01
C SER A 119 -4.64 -17.18 3.55
N ARG A 120 -4.93 -17.30 2.26
CA ARG A 120 -6.09 -16.72 1.56
C ARG A 120 -6.98 -17.79 0.92
N LEU A 121 -8.13 -17.36 0.40
CA LEU A 121 -8.99 -18.17 -0.46
C LEU A 121 -8.39 -18.46 -1.84
N ILE A 122 -7.59 -17.53 -2.38
CA ILE A 122 -6.86 -17.67 -3.66
C ILE A 122 -5.48 -18.29 -3.49
N ASP A 123 -5.08 -18.57 -2.25
CA ASP A 123 -3.88 -19.34 -1.99
C ASP A 123 -4.22 -20.80 -2.34
N GLY A 124 -3.99 -21.16 -3.61
CA GLY A 124 -3.82 -22.55 -4.03
C GLY A 124 -2.52 -23.12 -3.43
N PRO A 125 -1.94 -24.18 -4.01
CA PRO A 125 -0.64 -24.71 -3.56
C PRO A 125 0.52 -23.70 -3.59
N TYR A 126 0.29 -22.50 -4.14
CA TYR A 126 1.25 -21.39 -4.25
C TYR A 126 0.97 -20.26 -3.24
N GLY A 127 0.31 -20.58 -2.12
CA GLY A 127 0.05 -19.64 -1.03
C GLY A 127 1.31 -18.86 -0.66
N GLU A 128 1.15 -17.54 -0.62
CA GLU A 128 2.21 -16.54 -0.62
C GLU A 128 3.18 -16.69 -1.80
N TRP A 129 3.05 -15.77 -2.76
CA TRP A 129 4.11 -15.28 -3.65
C TRP A 129 5.37 -16.16 -3.78
N PRO A 130 5.74 -16.66 -4.99
CA PRO A 130 5.39 -16.14 -6.32
C PRO A 130 4.32 -16.94 -7.11
N HIS A 131 3.60 -16.28 -8.03
CA HIS A 131 2.55 -16.90 -8.86
C HIS A 131 3.13 -17.43 -10.19
N PRO A 132 3.19 -18.76 -10.42
CA PRO A 132 3.91 -19.33 -11.56
C PRO A 132 3.28 -19.04 -12.93
N ASN A 133 1.98 -18.73 -12.97
CA ASN A 133 1.26 -18.46 -14.23
C ASN A 133 1.53 -17.06 -14.81
N LEU A 134 2.47 -16.28 -14.30
CA LEU A 134 2.75 -14.94 -14.81
C LEU A 134 4.00 -14.89 -15.72
N ARG A 135 4.74 -15.99 -15.84
CA ARG A 135 6.02 -16.09 -16.58
C ARG A 135 5.96 -15.71 -18.07
N PHE A 136 4.78 -15.76 -18.68
CA PHE A 136 4.60 -15.39 -20.09
C PHE A 136 4.44 -13.88 -20.30
N LEU A 137 4.33 -13.10 -19.23
CA LEU A 137 4.21 -11.65 -19.33
C LEU A 137 5.57 -11.03 -19.62
N HIS A 138 5.57 -10.01 -20.48
CA HIS A 138 6.72 -9.14 -20.67
C HIS A 138 6.45 -7.82 -19.96
N VAL A 139 7.43 -7.34 -19.20
CA VAL A 139 7.31 -6.12 -18.41
C VAL A 139 8.40 -5.13 -18.82
N ALA A 140 7.99 -3.87 -18.98
CA ALA A 140 8.90 -2.74 -19.13
C ALA A 140 8.74 -1.79 -17.94
N THR A 141 9.79 -1.05 -17.60
CA THR A 141 9.73 -0.02 -16.54
C THR A 141 10.27 1.31 -17.03
N ASN A 142 9.49 2.37 -16.83
CA ASN A 142 9.87 3.77 -17.02
C ASN A 142 9.66 4.50 -15.69
N VAL A 143 10.47 4.12 -14.71
CA VAL A 143 10.46 4.65 -13.34
C VAL A 143 11.83 5.25 -13.05
N ARG A 144 11.88 6.52 -12.65
CA ARG A 144 13.13 7.24 -12.36
C ARG A 144 13.63 6.94 -10.95
N ASP A 145 12.72 6.70 -10.01
CA ASP A 145 13.09 6.25 -8.67
C ASP A 145 13.67 4.82 -8.72
N GLU A 146 14.99 4.72 -8.56
CA GLU A 146 15.71 3.46 -8.62
C GLU A 146 15.24 2.44 -7.57
N GLY A 147 14.75 2.90 -6.41
CA GLY A 147 14.24 2.02 -5.36
C GLY A 147 12.92 1.37 -5.76
N ILE A 148 12.03 2.14 -6.39
CA ILE A 148 10.79 1.63 -6.99
C ILE A 148 11.11 0.70 -8.18
N ALA A 149 12.01 1.11 -9.08
CA ALA A 149 12.40 0.30 -10.23
C ALA A 149 13.00 -1.04 -9.81
N THR A 150 13.90 -1.04 -8.81
CA THR A 150 14.48 -2.25 -8.21
C THR A 150 13.40 -3.14 -7.61
N ALA A 151 12.49 -2.58 -6.79
CA ALA A 151 11.41 -3.35 -6.21
C ALA A 151 10.47 -3.99 -7.24
N ILE A 152 10.24 -3.34 -8.39
CA ILE A 152 9.49 -3.92 -9.51
C ILE A 152 10.29 -5.07 -10.14
N ARG A 153 11.57 -4.85 -10.44
CA ARG A 153 12.46 -5.88 -11.03
C ARG A 153 12.57 -7.11 -10.14
N ASP A 154 12.84 -6.94 -8.86
CA ASP A 154 12.97 -8.04 -7.91
C ASP A 154 11.66 -8.81 -7.76
N ALA A 155 10.54 -8.07 -7.74
CA ALA A 155 9.24 -8.70 -7.70
C ALA A 155 8.98 -9.54 -8.95
N CYS A 156 9.20 -8.98 -10.14
CA CYS A 156 9.08 -9.70 -11.41
C CYS A 156 10.04 -10.90 -11.50
N ALA A 157 11.29 -10.74 -11.10
CA ALA A 157 12.30 -11.81 -11.11
C ALA A 157 11.88 -12.99 -10.21
N ALA A 158 11.31 -12.73 -9.03
CA ALA A 158 10.78 -13.78 -8.16
C ALA A 158 9.65 -14.60 -8.82
N MET A 159 8.91 -14.01 -9.77
CA MET A 159 7.90 -14.72 -10.58
C MET A 159 8.47 -15.40 -11.83
N GLY A 160 9.75 -15.17 -12.16
CA GLY A 160 10.33 -15.56 -13.45
C GLY A 160 9.83 -14.69 -14.61
N VAL A 161 9.52 -13.42 -14.34
CA VAL A 161 9.10 -12.42 -15.34
C VAL A 161 10.28 -11.50 -15.61
N GLU A 162 10.68 -11.40 -16.89
CA GLU A 162 11.75 -10.50 -17.31
C GLU A 162 11.26 -9.04 -17.36
N VAL A 163 12.10 -8.13 -16.86
CA VAL A 163 11.86 -6.68 -16.90
C VAL A 163 12.94 -6.03 -17.73
N GLY A 164 12.55 -5.43 -18.85
CA GLY A 164 13.45 -4.69 -19.74
C GLY A 164 13.21 -3.19 -19.73
N SER A 165 14.01 -2.47 -20.51
CA SER A 165 13.73 -1.05 -20.79
C SER A 165 12.61 -0.90 -21.83
N PRO A 166 11.87 0.23 -21.83
CA PRO A 166 10.80 0.46 -22.80
C PRO A 166 11.24 0.37 -24.27
N ALA A 167 12.53 0.59 -24.55
CA ALA A 167 13.11 0.53 -25.90
C ALA A 167 13.45 -0.92 -26.35
N GLU A 168 13.59 -1.86 -25.42
CA GLU A 168 14.10 -3.21 -25.67
C GLU A 168 13.01 -4.28 -25.61
N VAL A 169 11.87 -3.99 -24.98
CA VAL A 169 10.81 -4.98 -24.75
C VAL A 169 9.89 -5.09 -25.95
N ALA A 170 9.46 -6.33 -26.26
CA ALA A 170 8.55 -6.63 -27.36
C ALA A 170 7.22 -5.87 -27.26
N PRO A 171 6.57 -5.58 -28.41
CA PRO A 171 5.20 -5.07 -28.43
C PRO A 171 4.26 -5.97 -27.62
N GLY A 172 3.31 -5.35 -26.90
CA GLY A 172 2.36 -6.06 -26.03
C GLY A 172 2.82 -6.24 -24.58
N ALA A 173 3.94 -5.65 -24.17
CA ALA A 173 4.37 -5.65 -22.78
C ALA A 173 3.51 -4.74 -21.87
N ILE A 174 3.59 -5.00 -20.56
CA ILE A 174 3.02 -4.16 -19.51
C ILE A 174 4.07 -3.14 -19.08
N LEU A 175 3.77 -1.86 -19.19
CA LEU A 175 4.67 -0.77 -18.84
C LEU A 175 4.35 -0.22 -17.44
N PHE A 176 5.29 -0.27 -16.50
CA PHE A 176 5.21 0.51 -15.26
C PHE A 176 5.74 1.92 -15.52
N VAL A 177 4.98 2.95 -15.13
CA VAL A 177 5.35 4.36 -15.32
C VAL A 177 5.25 5.10 -14.00
N GLU A 178 6.30 5.81 -13.61
CA GLU A 178 6.23 6.72 -12.46
C GLU A 178 5.42 7.97 -12.81
N VAL A 179 4.50 8.37 -11.93
CA VAL A 179 3.71 9.59 -12.08
C VAL A 179 3.85 10.44 -10.83
N GLY A 180 3.97 11.76 -10.98
CA GLY A 180 4.11 12.66 -9.83
C GLY A 180 4.58 14.07 -10.22
N PRO A 181 4.63 14.99 -9.26
CA PRO A 181 5.04 16.37 -9.51
C PRO A 181 6.46 16.44 -10.10
N GLY A 182 6.63 17.13 -11.22
CA GLY A 182 7.93 17.26 -11.91
C GLY A 182 8.34 16.08 -12.79
N ILE A 183 7.47 15.07 -12.95
CA ILE A 183 7.66 13.97 -13.88
C ILE A 183 6.92 14.29 -15.18
N ASP A 184 7.62 14.15 -16.30
CA ASP A 184 7.04 14.34 -17.61
C ASP A 184 6.15 13.13 -17.97
N GLN A 185 4.86 13.42 -18.17
CA GLN A 185 3.81 12.44 -18.40
C GLN A 185 3.62 12.09 -19.89
N HIS A 186 4.34 12.75 -20.80
CA HIS A 186 4.17 12.57 -22.25
C HIS A 186 4.51 11.14 -22.74
N GLY A 187 5.12 10.29 -21.90
CA GLY A 187 5.39 8.87 -22.19
C GLY A 187 4.29 7.88 -21.78
N MET A 188 3.12 8.33 -21.32
CA MET A 188 2.05 7.43 -20.83
C MET A 188 1.10 6.90 -21.91
N SER A 189 1.14 7.46 -23.12
CA SER A 189 0.32 6.92 -24.21
C SER A 189 0.76 5.48 -24.48
N PRO A 190 -0.16 4.50 -24.46
CA PRO A 190 0.16 3.11 -24.72
C PRO A 190 0.56 3.01 -26.19
N GLY A 191 1.85 3.23 -26.47
CA GLY A 191 2.42 3.11 -27.79
C GLY A 191 2.45 1.64 -28.20
N PRO A 192 3.60 0.96 -28.20
CA PRO A 192 3.66 -0.48 -28.49
C PRO A 192 3.20 -1.37 -27.32
N PHE A 193 2.80 -0.81 -26.18
CA PHE A 193 2.49 -1.57 -24.96
C PHE A 193 1.04 -2.03 -24.93
N ALA A 194 0.77 -3.24 -24.38
CA ALA A 194 -0.59 -3.72 -24.20
C ALA A 194 -1.33 -2.93 -23.12
N ALA A 195 -0.62 -2.53 -22.06
CA ALA A 195 -1.18 -1.84 -20.93
C ALA A 195 -0.11 -1.05 -20.18
N SER A 196 -0.53 -0.04 -19.41
CA SER A 196 0.35 0.71 -18.52
C SER A 196 -0.17 0.72 -17.09
N VAL A 197 0.75 0.72 -16.13
CA VAL A 197 0.48 0.77 -14.70
C VAL A 197 1.19 1.99 -14.12
N ALA A 198 0.41 2.97 -13.66
CA ALA A 198 0.95 4.17 -13.05
C ALA A 198 1.46 3.88 -11.63
N VAL A 199 2.60 4.46 -11.23
CA VAL A 199 3.14 4.34 -9.88
C VAL A 199 3.16 5.73 -9.26
N ALA A 200 2.26 5.98 -8.30
CA ALA A 200 1.93 7.31 -7.82
C ALA A 200 2.27 7.50 -6.33
N PRO A 201 3.05 8.54 -5.96
CA PRO A 201 3.21 8.96 -4.57
C PRO A 201 1.95 9.65 -4.07
N LEU A 202 1.85 9.84 -2.76
CA LEU A 202 0.69 10.45 -2.12
C LEU A 202 0.42 11.89 -2.63
N ASN A 203 1.45 12.64 -3.00
CA ASN A 203 1.32 13.99 -3.55
C ASN A 203 1.13 14.02 -5.08
N GLY A 204 1.04 12.85 -5.74
CA GLY A 204 0.92 12.71 -7.19
C GLY A 204 -0.52 12.62 -7.71
N ARG A 205 -1.52 13.08 -6.93
CA ARG A 205 -2.95 12.94 -7.27
C ARG A 205 -3.29 13.44 -8.67
N ALA A 206 -2.88 14.67 -8.99
CA ALA A 206 -3.24 15.30 -10.26
C ALA A 206 -2.68 14.50 -11.46
N GLN A 207 -1.41 14.10 -11.38
CA GLN A 207 -0.74 13.31 -12.41
C GLN A 207 -1.32 11.91 -12.53
N LEU A 208 -1.69 11.29 -11.41
CA LEU A 208 -2.37 9.99 -11.45
C LEU A 208 -3.74 10.09 -12.14
N VAL A 209 -4.54 11.12 -11.84
CA VAL A 209 -5.84 11.32 -12.49
C VAL A 209 -5.66 11.53 -14.01
N GLU A 210 -4.66 12.32 -14.40
CA GLU A 210 -4.30 12.51 -15.80
C GLU A 210 -3.84 11.20 -16.48
N ALA A 211 -3.03 10.39 -15.78
CA ALA A 211 -2.61 9.07 -16.22
C ALA A 211 -3.78 8.14 -16.49
N LEU A 212 -4.74 8.07 -15.57
CA LEU A 212 -5.93 7.26 -15.72
C LEU A 212 -6.81 7.77 -16.87
N ALA A 213 -6.95 9.10 -17.02
CA ALA A 213 -7.71 9.71 -18.11
C ALA A 213 -7.07 9.48 -19.49
N THR A 214 -5.75 9.28 -19.56
CA THR A 214 -4.98 9.06 -20.79
C THR A 214 -4.73 7.58 -21.12
N GLY A 215 -5.26 6.66 -20.31
CA GLY A 215 -5.31 5.23 -20.64
C GLY A 215 -4.51 4.31 -19.72
N ALA A 216 -4.02 4.77 -18.57
CA ALA A 216 -3.42 3.88 -17.58
C ALA A 216 -4.42 2.81 -17.11
N THR A 217 -4.00 1.54 -17.18
CA THR A 217 -4.86 0.37 -16.96
C THR A 217 -5.05 0.04 -15.47
N ASP A 218 -4.05 0.32 -14.64
CA ASP A 218 -4.09 0.22 -13.17
C ASP A 218 -3.08 1.20 -12.56
N TRP A 219 -3.04 1.28 -11.23
CA TRP A 219 -2.02 2.05 -10.54
C TRP A 219 -1.60 1.47 -9.19
N LEU A 220 -0.37 1.78 -8.79
CA LEU A 220 0.26 1.39 -7.53
C LEU A 220 0.64 2.62 -6.71
N THR A 221 0.72 2.46 -5.40
CA THR A 221 1.26 3.51 -4.51
C THR A 221 2.79 3.49 -4.56
N ALA A 222 3.43 4.65 -4.44
CA ALA A 222 4.88 4.78 -4.22
C ALA A 222 5.18 5.07 -2.73
N PRO A 223 5.96 4.23 -2.02
CA PRO A 223 6.76 3.13 -2.52
C PRO A 223 5.91 1.92 -2.89
N VAL A 224 6.39 1.12 -3.83
CA VAL A 224 5.72 -0.12 -4.25
C VAL A 224 6.04 -1.27 -3.30
N THR A 225 5.22 -2.32 -3.33
CA THR A 225 5.52 -3.61 -2.69
C THR A 225 5.46 -4.72 -3.73
N PRO A 226 6.18 -5.84 -3.53
CA PRO A 226 6.07 -7.01 -4.40
C PRO A 226 4.63 -7.48 -4.58
N GLN A 227 3.82 -7.44 -3.51
CA GLN A 227 2.40 -7.83 -3.58
C GLN A 227 1.58 -6.91 -4.47
N GLN A 228 1.86 -5.60 -4.46
CA GLN A 228 1.21 -4.65 -5.36
C GLN A 228 1.57 -4.94 -6.82
N VAL A 229 2.85 -5.23 -7.10
CA VAL A 229 3.33 -5.59 -8.44
C VAL A 229 2.64 -6.88 -8.93
N THR A 230 2.61 -7.95 -8.12
CA THR A 230 1.91 -9.20 -8.50
C THR A 230 0.47 -8.95 -8.91
N ALA A 231 -0.22 -8.17 -8.07
CA ALA A 231 -1.64 -8.03 -8.21
C ALA A 231 -1.99 -7.14 -9.41
N ALA A 232 -1.16 -6.13 -9.69
CA ALA A 232 -1.25 -5.39 -10.94
C ALA A 232 -1.07 -6.34 -12.15
N LEU A 233 -0.02 -7.17 -12.18
CA LEU A 233 0.21 -8.12 -13.29
C LEU A 233 -0.91 -9.15 -13.45
N THR A 234 -1.61 -9.49 -12.36
CA THR A 234 -2.78 -10.39 -12.41
C THR A 234 -4.04 -9.68 -12.92
N ARG A 235 -4.23 -8.39 -12.58
CA ARG A 235 -5.44 -7.63 -12.94
C ARG A 235 -5.36 -6.99 -14.32
N VAL A 236 -4.18 -6.53 -14.73
CA VAL A 236 -3.96 -5.80 -15.98
C VAL A 236 -4.47 -6.58 -17.20
N PRO A 237 -4.19 -7.88 -17.37
CA PRO A 237 -4.70 -8.63 -18.52
C PRO A 237 -6.24 -8.61 -18.60
N ALA A 238 -6.94 -8.75 -17.47
CA ALA A 238 -8.40 -8.71 -17.43
C ALA A 238 -8.95 -7.31 -17.71
N ARG A 239 -8.32 -6.26 -17.14
CA ARG A 239 -8.73 -4.86 -17.35
C ARG A 239 -8.40 -4.32 -18.73
N TRP A 240 -7.39 -4.88 -19.39
CA TRP A 240 -7.09 -4.56 -20.77
C TRP A 240 -8.18 -5.08 -21.71
N GLN A 241 -8.65 -6.32 -21.49
CA GLN A 241 -9.77 -6.90 -22.24
C GLN A 241 -11.12 -6.25 -21.91
N HIS A 242 -11.27 -5.79 -20.67
CA HIS A 242 -12.48 -5.13 -20.16
C HIS A 242 -12.09 -3.82 -19.44
N PRO A 243 -11.92 -2.72 -20.20
CA PRO A 243 -11.56 -1.43 -19.64
C PRO A 243 -12.54 -0.99 -18.55
N VAL A 244 -12.00 -0.42 -17.49
CA VAL A 244 -12.75 0.09 -16.34
C VAL A 244 -12.70 1.61 -16.33
N GLU A 245 -13.82 2.23 -15.97
CA GLU A 245 -13.87 3.67 -15.70
C GLU A 245 -13.29 3.94 -14.31
N TYR A 246 -12.58 5.05 -14.15
CA TYR A 246 -12.03 5.49 -12.87
C TYR A 246 -12.75 6.73 -12.35
N ASP A 247 -13.07 6.73 -11.06
CA ASP A 247 -13.59 7.91 -10.39
C ASP A 247 -12.46 8.93 -10.17
N PRO A 248 -12.55 10.16 -10.71
CA PRO A 248 -11.47 11.16 -10.62
C PRO A 248 -11.22 11.67 -9.19
N PHE A 249 -12.16 11.48 -8.27
CA PHE A 249 -11.97 11.93 -6.88
C PHE A 249 -11.16 10.93 -6.06
N THR A 250 -11.42 9.64 -6.25
CA THR A 250 -10.76 8.55 -5.50
C THR A 250 -9.65 7.87 -6.27
N ALA A 251 -9.58 8.05 -7.60
CA ALA A 251 -8.75 7.27 -8.52
C ALA A 251 -9.04 5.76 -8.45
N LEU A 252 -10.21 5.34 -7.98
CA LEU A 252 -10.61 3.93 -7.93
C LEU A 252 -11.43 3.54 -9.17
N PRO A 253 -11.36 2.27 -9.61
CA PRO A 253 -12.27 1.77 -10.62
C PRO A 253 -13.71 1.84 -10.11
N THR A 254 -14.60 2.36 -10.93
CA THR A 254 -16.03 2.44 -10.64
C THR A 254 -16.69 1.11 -10.98
N ILE A 255 -17.47 0.57 -10.06
CA ILE A 255 -18.27 -0.63 -10.32
C ILE A 255 -19.76 -0.32 -10.11
N ARG A 256 -20.61 -1.03 -10.84
CA ARG A 256 -22.08 -0.91 -10.71
C ARG A 256 -22.68 -2.02 -9.85
N ASP A 257 -22.04 -3.19 -9.87
CA ASP A 257 -22.50 -4.39 -9.18
C ASP A 257 -21.36 -4.97 -8.32
N LEU A 258 -21.62 -5.12 -7.02
CA LEU A 258 -20.71 -5.77 -6.08
C LEU A 258 -20.82 -7.30 -6.19
N PRO A 259 -19.72 -8.05 -5.97
CA PRO A 259 -19.73 -9.50 -6.02
C PRO A 259 -20.53 -10.09 -4.85
N ARG A 260 -21.46 -11.00 -5.15
CA ARG A 260 -22.44 -11.54 -4.18
C ARG A 260 -21.87 -12.53 -3.17
N GLU A 261 -20.72 -13.14 -3.46
CA GLU A 261 -20.19 -14.29 -2.70
C GLU A 261 -18.98 -13.94 -1.83
N ARG A 262 -18.74 -12.65 -1.58
CA ARG A 262 -17.57 -12.19 -0.81
C ARG A 262 -17.96 -11.10 0.19
N PRO A 263 -17.26 -11.01 1.33
CA PRO A 263 -17.44 -9.91 2.26
C PRO A 263 -17.12 -8.57 1.58
N VAL A 264 -17.96 -7.57 1.82
CA VAL A 264 -17.74 -6.20 1.37
C VAL A 264 -17.63 -5.30 2.59
N LEU A 265 -16.52 -4.56 2.67
CA LEU A 265 -16.26 -3.57 3.70
C LEU A 265 -16.49 -2.19 3.10
N PHE A 266 -17.54 -1.51 3.54
CA PHE A 266 -17.81 -0.13 3.15
C PHE A 266 -16.97 0.81 4.01
N VAL A 267 -16.22 1.67 3.35
CA VAL A 267 -15.39 2.69 3.98
C VAL A 267 -16.07 4.04 3.80
N GLU A 268 -16.51 4.61 4.92
CA GLU A 268 -17.19 5.89 5.01
C GLU A 268 -16.23 6.93 5.59
N PRO A 269 -15.73 7.87 4.77
CA PRO A 269 -14.78 8.89 5.22
C PRO A 269 -15.39 9.79 6.31
N ALA A 270 -14.60 10.15 7.32
CA ALA A 270 -14.99 11.16 8.30
C ALA A 270 -14.98 12.56 7.64
N ARG A 271 -15.81 13.48 8.15
CA ARG A 271 -15.91 14.85 7.63
C ARG A 271 -14.52 15.53 7.63
N GLY A 272 -14.14 16.09 6.48
CA GLY A 272 -12.86 16.78 6.30
C GLY A 272 -11.67 15.87 5.95
N THR A 273 -11.89 14.56 5.82
CA THR A 273 -10.85 13.63 5.35
C THR A 273 -10.61 13.80 3.86
N ASP A 274 -9.34 13.91 3.45
CA ASP A 274 -8.97 13.84 2.04
C ASP A 274 -9.22 12.42 1.50
N LEU A 275 -10.14 12.31 0.56
CA LEU A 275 -10.55 11.04 -0.04
C LEU A 275 -9.41 10.34 -0.77
N PHE A 276 -8.56 11.10 -1.46
CA PHE A 276 -7.44 10.53 -2.19
C PHE A 276 -6.41 9.99 -1.21
N GLU A 277 -6.07 10.74 -0.15
CA GLU A 277 -5.15 10.25 0.89
C GLU A 277 -5.69 8.99 1.57
N LEU A 278 -6.98 8.95 1.89
CA LEU A 278 -7.63 7.76 2.46
C LEU A 278 -7.51 6.56 1.53
N VAL A 279 -7.84 6.71 0.25
CA VAL A 279 -7.73 5.63 -0.74
C VAL A 279 -6.29 5.20 -0.96
N TRP A 280 -5.37 6.14 -1.00
CA TRP A 280 -3.96 5.87 -1.16
C TRP A 280 -3.43 5.03 0.01
N LEU A 281 -3.80 5.38 1.25
CA LEU A 281 -3.47 4.61 2.45
C LEU A 281 -4.14 3.23 2.43
N LEU A 282 -5.42 3.15 2.04
CA LEU A 282 -6.13 1.89 1.86
C LEU A 282 -5.43 1.00 0.85
N ARG A 283 -5.06 1.49 -0.33
CA ARG A 283 -4.31 0.73 -1.34
C ARG A 283 -2.94 0.31 -0.84
N ARG A 284 -2.23 1.20 -0.14
CA ARG A 284 -0.89 0.93 0.39
C ARG A 284 -0.89 -0.22 1.40
N HIS A 285 -1.93 -0.30 2.23
CA HIS A 285 -2.00 -1.24 3.34
C HIS A 285 -3.01 -2.38 3.14
N SER A 286 -3.84 -2.30 2.11
CA SER A 286 -4.49 -3.46 1.51
C SER A 286 -3.42 -4.40 0.97
N ARG A 287 -3.72 -5.69 0.95
CA ARG A 287 -2.83 -6.59 0.22
C ARG A 287 -3.10 -6.41 -1.26
N GLY A 288 -2.08 -6.60 -2.11
CA GLY A 288 -2.19 -6.31 -3.53
C GLY A 288 -3.45 -6.88 -4.22
N TYR A 289 -3.86 -8.11 -3.90
CA TYR A 289 -5.03 -8.76 -4.51
C TYR A 289 -6.39 -8.37 -3.93
N ASP A 290 -6.44 -7.62 -2.84
CA ASP A 290 -7.71 -7.07 -2.36
C ASP A 290 -8.17 -6.02 -3.36
N ASP A 291 -9.48 -5.94 -3.59
CA ASP A 291 -10.03 -4.99 -4.56
C ASP A 291 -10.56 -3.75 -3.82
N LEU A 292 -10.22 -2.57 -4.32
CA LEU A 292 -10.73 -1.27 -3.88
C LEU A 292 -11.45 -0.64 -5.06
N VAL A 293 -12.70 -0.27 -4.86
CA VAL A 293 -13.59 0.21 -5.92
C VAL A 293 -14.38 1.42 -5.43
N SER A 294 -14.73 2.31 -6.36
CA SER A 294 -15.67 3.39 -6.11
C SER A 294 -17.09 2.90 -6.39
N CYS A 295 -17.99 3.20 -5.45
CA CYS A 295 -19.42 2.89 -5.54
C CYS A 295 -20.27 4.13 -5.87
N GLY A 296 -19.63 5.24 -6.28
CA GLY A 296 -20.27 6.54 -6.50
C GLY A 296 -20.16 7.47 -5.29
N ALA A 297 -20.28 8.79 -5.55
CA ALA A 297 -20.41 9.88 -4.58
C ALA A 297 -19.61 9.76 -3.26
N SER A 298 -18.33 9.38 -3.32
CA SER A 298 -17.42 9.22 -2.17
C SER A 298 -17.58 7.95 -1.33
N GLN A 299 -18.35 6.97 -1.80
CA GLN A 299 -18.44 5.65 -1.17
C GLN A 299 -17.35 4.74 -1.73
N ILE A 300 -16.50 4.24 -0.83
CA ILE A 300 -15.42 3.31 -1.16
C ILE A 300 -15.85 1.93 -0.67
N ALA A 301 -15.79 0.93 -1.55
CA ALA A 301 -15.92 -0.46 -1.15
C ALA A 301 -14.55 -1.15 -1.20
N PHE A 302 -14.25 -1.86 -0.12
CA PHE A 302 -13.07 -2.69 0.03
C PHE A 302 -13.49 -4.16 0.06
N LEU A 303 -12.92 -4.93 -0.85
CA LEU A 303 -13.27 -6.33 -1.08
C LEU A 303 -12.06 -7.21 -0.76
N PRO A 304 -11.89 -7.58 0.52
CA PRO A 304 -10.76 -8.40 0.93
C PRO A 304 -10.88 -9.81 0.35
N ARG A 305 -9.76 -10.35 -0.15
CA ARG A 305 -9.68 -11.75 -0.60
C ARG A 305 -9.28 -12.67 0.55
N VAL A 306 -10.15 -12.74 1.54
CA VAL A 306 -9.97 -13.52 2.78
C VAL A 306 -11.20 -14.37 3.06
N ARG A 307 -11.05 -15.46 3.83
CA ARG A 307 -12.18 -16.22 4.37
C ARG A 307 -13.02 -15.35 5.30
N ALA A 308 -14.33 -15.56 5.32
CA ALA A 308 -15.27 -14.73 6.08
C ALA A 308 -14.90 -14.64 7.56
N GLU A 309 -14.43 -15.73 8.18
CA GLU A 309 -14.02 -15.73 9.60
C GLU A 309 -12.86 -14.76 9.94
N ASN A 310 -12.10 -14.32 8.94
CA ASN A 310 -10.92 -13.47 9.11
C ASN A 310 -11.18 -11.99 8.77
N VAL A 311 -12.39 -11.64 8.33
CA VAL A 311 -12.76 -10.27 7.94
C VAL A 311 -12.61 -9.30 9.11
N GLY A 312 -13.00 -9.73 10.31
CA GLY A 312 -12.88 -8.94 11.54
C GLY A 312 -11.45 -8.46 11.80
N TYR A 313 -10.43 -9.28 11.55
CA TYR A 313 -9.03 -8.88 11.70
C TYR A 313 -8.64 -7.74 10.74
N ILE A 314 -9.20 -7.75 9.52
CA ILE A 314 -8.94 -6.69 8.55
C ILE A 314 -9.61 -5.39 8.97
N VAL A 315 -10.87 -5.45 9.44
CA VAL A 315 -11.59 -4.29 9.97
C VAL A 315 -10.83 -3.68 11.15
N THR A 316 -10.42 -4.48 12.12
CA THR A 316 -9.64 -3.99 13.28
C THR A 316 -8.34 -3.33 12.84
N ARG A 317 -7.58 -3.98 11.96
CA ARG A 317 -6.30 -3.46 11.45
C ARG A 317 -6.47 -2.14 10.71
N LEU A 318 -7.39 -2.08 9.74
CA LEU A 318 -7.64 -0.87 8.96
C LEU A 318 -8.21 0.25 9.82
N GLY A 319 -9.08 -0.07 10.78
CA GLY A 319 -9.60 0.91 11.74
C GLY A 319 -8.49 1.54 12.59
N MET A 320 -7.51 0.76 13.03
CA MET A 320 -6.33 1.28 13.74
C MET A 320 -5.40 2.08 12.84
N LEU A 321 -5.20 1.62 11.60
CA LEU A 321 -4.31 2.28 10.64
C LEU A 321 -4.84 3.64 10.20
N LEU A 322 -6.16 3.74 10.03
CA LEU A 322 -6.83 4.94 9.55
C LEU A 322 -7.25 5.88 10.69
N ASP A 323 -7.12 5.46 11.95
CA ASP A 323 -7.23 6.27 13.18
C ASP A 323 -8.32 7.35 13.15
N GLY A 324 -9.57 6.94 12.92
CA GLY A 324 -10.73 7.85 12.91
C GLY A 324 -10.95 8.64 11.61
N ARG A 325 -10.10 8.49 10.59
CA ARG A 325 -10.30 9.06 9.24
C ARG A 325 -11.49 8.46 8.50
N CYS A 326 -11.94 7.28 8.90
CA CYS A 326 -13.11 6.63 8.32
C CYS A 326 -13.78 5.68 9.30
N ARG A 327 -15.06 5.41 9.05
CA ARG A 327 -15.79 4.28 9.60
C ARG A 327 -15.75 3.13 8.59
N ILE A 328 -15.44 1.93 9.06
CA ILE A 328 -15.48 0.72 8.23
C ILE A 328 -16.66 -0.13 8.72
N THR A 329 -17.58 -0.44 7.81
CA THR A 329 -18.73 -1.30 8.11
C THR A 329 -18.71 -2.51 7.21
N GLU A 330 -18.82 -3.70 7.80
CA GLU A 330 -19.08 -4.92 7.06
C GLU A 330 -20.56 -4.95 6.68
N ARG A 331 -20.85 -5.18 5.40
CA ARG A 331 -22.21 -5.45 4.95
C ARG A 331 -22.25 -6.82 4.28
N PRO A 332 -23.26 -7.67 4.59
CA PRO A 332 -23.43 -8.93 3.89
C PRO A 332 -23.77 -8.67 2.42
N SER A 333 -23.10 -9.36 1.50
CA SER A 333 -23.31 -9.21 0.05
C SER A 333 -24.59 -9.93 -0.48
N TYR A 334 -25.49 -10.34 0.42
CA TYR A 334 -26.58 -11.30 0.10
C TYR A 334 -27.72 -10.77 -0.78
N ALA A 335 -27.76 -9.49 -1.09
CA ALA A 335 -28.64 -8.97 -2.13
C ALA A 335 -27.75 -8.19 -3.07
N GLY A 336 -27.75 -8.54 -4.37
CA GLY A 336 -26.99 -7.81 -5.39
C GLY A 336 -27.21 -6.32 -5.20
N TYR A 337 -26.21 -5.66 -4.62
CA TYR A 337 -26.28 -4.25 -4.28
C TYR A 337 -26.15 -3.53 -5.62
N ARG A 338 -27.29 -3.20 -6.22
CA ARG A 338 -27.32 -2.14 -7.23
C ARG A 338 -27.07 -0.86 -6.46
N LEU A 339 -25.98 -0.21 -6.82
CA LEU A 339 -25.73 1.16 -6.39
C LEU A 339 -26.76 2.01 -7.13
N ASP A 340 -27.85 2.34 -6.44
CA ASP A 340 -28.85 3.24 -7.00
C ASP A 340 -28.16 4.56 -7.33
N ALA A 341 -28.36 5.06 -8.54
CA ALA A 341 -27.70 6.25 -9.07
C ALA A 341 -28.15 7.57 -8.39
N ALA A 342 -28.78 7.49 -7.22
CA ALA A 342 -29.11 8.63 -6.38
C ALA A 342 -28.19 8.58 -5.16
N GLY A 343 -27.27 9.55 -5.09
CA GLY A 343 -26.22 9.64 -4.07
C GLY A 343 -26.70 9.67 -2.63
#